data_AF-A0A1F3R4T2-F1
#
_entry.id   AF-A0A1F3R4T2-F1
#
_cell.length_a   1.000
_cell.length_b   1.000
_cell.length_c   1.000
_cell.angle_alpha   90.00
_cell.angle_beta   90.00
_cell.angle_gamma   90.00
#
_symmetry.space_group_name_H-M   'P 1'
#
loop_
_entity.id
_entity.type
_entity.pdbx_description
1 polymer ?
#
loop_
_entity_poly.entity_id
_entity_poly.type
_entity_poly.pdbx_seq_one_letter_code
_entity_poly.pdbx_strand_id
1 'polypeptide(L)' 'NFIDRLNLNKNIKVKTNATSTHIVGDYDEVMAILQKEIKVSFEKYGKMIFVMKVLNGELAI' A
#
# COMPACT_ATOMS: atom_id res chain seq x y z
N ASN A 1 4.47 -7.46 -8.96
CA ASN A 1 3.58 -6.28 -9.13
C ASN A 1 3.62 -5.45 -7.83
N PHE A 2 3.17 -4.18 -7.81
CA PHE A 2 3.16 -3.35 -6.58
C PHE A 2 2.36 -4.02 -5.46
N ILE A 3 1.14 -4.47 -5.77
CA ILE A 3 0.26 -5.16 -4.81
C ILE A 3 0.89 -6.47 -4.32
N ASP A 4 1.53 -7.26 -5.20
CA ASP A 4 2.22 -8.49 -4.78
C ASP A 4 3.29 -8.21 -3.73
N ARG A 5 4.05 -7.11 -3.89
CA ARG A 5 5.11 -6.75 -2.94
C ARG A 5 4.55 -6.25 -1.62
N LEU A 6 3.38 -5.60 -1.62
CA LEU A 6 2.65 -5.28 -0.38
C LEU A 6 2.28 -6.56 0.39
N ASN A 7 1.77 -7.59 -0.30
CA ASN A 7 1.39 -8.87 0.30
C ASN A 7 2.55 -9.67 0.92
N LEU A 8 3.81 -9.31 0.66
CA LEU A 8 4.98 -9.95 1.28
C LEU A 8 5.26 -9.46 2.70
N ASN A 9 4.65 -8.36 3.13
CA ASN A 9 4.87 -7.76 4.44
C ASN A 9 3.88 -8.36 5.44
N LYS A 10 4.38 -9.19 6.37
CA LYS A 10 3.55 -9.92 7.36
C LYS A 10 2.96 -9.04 8.46
N ASN A 11 3.50 -7.84 8.60
CA ASN A 11 3.19 -6.87 9.64
C ASN A 11 2.06 -5.90 9.25
N ILE A 12 1.60 -5.96 7.99
CA ILE A 12 0.41 -5.23 7.51
C ILE A 12 -0.62 -6.20 6.97
N LYS A 13 -1.89 -5.82 7.07
CA LYS A 13 -3.01 -6.53 6.43
C LYS A 13 -3.34 -5.82 5.13
N VAL A 14 -3.35 -6.58 4.04
CA VAL A 14 -3.66 -6.09 2.69
C VAL A 14 -4.93 -6.76 2.20
N LYS A 15 -5.92 -5.97 1.79
CA LYS A 15 -7.17 -6.43 1.17
C LYS A 15 -7.38 -5.69 -0.15
N THR A 16 -7.34 -6.42 -1.26
CA THR A 16 -7.60 -5.87 -2.59
C THR A 16 -9.03 -6.20 -3.02
N ASN A 17 -9.76 -5.20 -3.53
CA ASN A 17 -11.07 -5.37 -4.15
C ASN A 17 -11.08 -4.76 -5.56
N ALA A 18 -12.24 -4.73 -6.22
CA ALA A 18 -12.36 -4.30 -7.61
C ALA A 18 -11.93 -2.85 -7.87
N THR A 19 -11.96 -1.96 -6.86
CA THR A 19 -11.75 -0.52 -7.03
C THR A 19 -10.57 0.03 -6.23
N SER A 20 -10.04 -0.73 -5.26
CA SER A 20 -9.04 -0.24 -4.32
C SER A 20 -8.27 -1.34 -3.61
N THR A 21 -7.13 -0.96 -3.03
CA THR A 21 -6.36 -1.78 -2.09
C THR A 21 -6.37 -1.11 -0.74
N HIS A 22 -6.83 -1.83 0.29
CA HIS A 22 -6.81 -1.39 1.67
C HIS A 22 -5.57 -1.97 2.37
N ILE A 23 -4.88 -1.11 3.10
CA ILE A 23 -3.69 -1.45 3.87
C ILE A 23 -3.95 -1.01 5.30
N VAL A 24 -3.82 -1.94 6.24
CA VAL A 24 -4.08 -1.71 7.66
C VAL A 24 -2.88 -2.20 8.46
N GLY A 25 -2.37 -1.39 9.36
CA GLY A 25 -1.22 -1.69 10.20
C GLY A 25 -0.79 -0.48 11.01
N ASP A 26 0.34 -0.60 11.70
CA ASP A 26 0.98 0.53 12.38
C ASP A 26 1.34 1.63 11.36
N TYR A 27 1.16 2.89 11.75
CA TYR A 27 1.36 4.03 10.85
C TYR A 27 2.78 4.07 10.26
N ASP A 28 3.79 3.94 11.12
CA ASP A 28 5.19 4.06 10.70
C ASP A 28 5.57 2.89 9.78
N GLU A 29 5.08 1.69 10.09
CA GLU A 29 5.30 0.51 9.25
C GLU A 29 4.63 0.64 7.87
N VAL A 30 3.36 1.05 7.84
CA VAL A 30 2.60 1.22 6.59
C VAL A 30 3.27 2.27 5.70
N MET A 31 3.65 3.42 6.27
CA MET A 31 4.24 4.51 5.51
C MET A 31 5.64 4.16 4.99
N ALA A 32 6.46 3.45 5.79
CA ALA A 32 7.77 2.97 5.34
C ALA A 32 7.66 1.98 4.17
N ILE A 33 6.72 1.03 4.24
CA ILE A 33 6.44 0.09 3.15
C ILE A 33 5.97 0.83 1.91
N LEU A 34 4.98 1.73 2.04
CA LEU A 34 4.47 2.50 0.91
C LEU A 34 5.56 3.32 0.23
N GLN A 35 6.39 4.04 0.98
CA GLN A 35 7.50 4.81 0.43
C GLN A 35 8.44 3.93 -0.41
N LYS A 36 8.87 2.79 0.14
CA LYS A 36 9.75 1.84 -0.54
C LYS A 36 9.10 1.35 -1.83
N GLU A 37 7.84 0.91 -1.76
CA GLU A 37 7.19 0.27 -2.90
C GLU A 37 6.79 1.25 -4.00
N ILE A 38 6.46 2.50 -3.64
CA ILE A 38 6.26 3.60 -4.58
C ILE A 38 7.58 3.89 -5.30
N LYS A 39 8.69 4.03 -4.57
CA LYS A 39 10.02 4.28 -5.15
C LYS A 39 10.41 3.19 -6.16
N VAL A 40 10.33 1.91 -5.76
CA VAL A 40 10.64 0.76 -6.64
C VAL A 40 9.78 0.79 -7.90
N SER A 41 8.52 1.22 -7.79
CA SER A 41 7.62 1.28 -8.94
C SER A 41 7.97 2.43 -9.88
N PHE A 42 8.32 3.60 -9.35
CA PHE A 42 8.78 4.74 -10.15
C PHE A 42 10.08 4.42 -10.88
N GLU A 43 11.06 3.82 -10.20
CA GLU A 43 12.35 3.44 -10.81
C GLU A 43 12.17 2.41 -11.92
N LYS A 44 11.19 1.50 -11.78
CA LYS A 44 10.95 0.43 -12.75
C LYS A 44 10.08 0.85 -13.94
N TYR A 45 9.05 1.66 -13.70
CA TYR A 45 8.00 1.93 -14.69
C TYR A 45 7.93 3.41 -15.12
N GLY A 46 8.70 4.30 -14.47
CA GLY A 46 8.67 5.73 -14.73
C GLY A 46 7.46 6.41 -14.12
N LYS A 47 6.77 7.24 -14.92
CA LYS A 47 5.66 8.08 -14.43
C LYS A 47 4.48 7.23 -13.98
N MET A 48 3.98 7.51 -12.78
CA MET A 48 2.82 6.81 -12.21
C MET A 48 1.99 7.74 -11.32
N ILE A 49 0.72 7.36 -11.09
CA ILE A 49 -0.25 8.14 -10.31
C ILE A 49 -0.73 7.27 -9.15
N PHE A 50 -0.74 7.84 -7.95
CA PHE A 50 -1.30 7.23 -6.75
C PHE A 50 -2.39 8.14 -6.18
N VAL A 51 -3.51 7.54 -5.78
CA VAL A 51 -4.57 8.19 -5.02
C VAL A 51 -4.71 7.44 -3.71
N MET A 52 -4.55 8.14 -2.60
CA MET A 52 -4.57 7.54 -1.26
C MET A 52 -5.49 8.35 -0.33
N LYS A 53 -6.22 7.63 0.52
CA LYS A 53 -6.93 8.19 1.67
C LYS A 53 -6.35 7.54 2.92
N VAL A 54 -6.01 8.35 3.91
CA VAL A 54 -5.49 7.87 5.20
C VAL A 54 -6.56 8.11 6.25
N LEU A 55 -6.91 7.06 7.01
CA LEU A 55 -7.99 7.07 7.99
C LEU A 55 -7.46 6.53 9.32
N ASN A 56 -7.93 7.11 10.43
CA ASN A 56 -7.60 6.62 11.77
C ASN A 56 -8.60 5.52 12.20
N GLY A 57 -8.44 4.33 11.64
CA GLY A 57 -9.27 3.16 11.93
C GLY A 57 -9.51 2.26 10.72
N GLU A 58 -9.82 0.99 10.97
CA GLU A 58 -10.19 0.06 9.90
C GLU A 58 -11.57 0.43 9.36
N LEU A 59 -11.69 0.62 8.03
CA LEU A 59 -12.99 0.63 7.38
C LEU A 59 -13.56 -0.78 7.55
N ALA A 60 -14.69 -0.91 8.26
CA ALA A 60 -15.44 -2.14 8.32
C ALA A 60 -15.98 -2.45 6.91
N ILE A 61 -15.20 -3.20 6.13
CA ILE A 61 -15.55 -3.72 4.80
C ILE A 61 -15.51 -5.24 4.85
#